data_AF-A0A5P9EVK4-F1
#
_entry.id   AF-A0A5P9EVK4-F1
#
_cell.length_a   1.000
_cell.length_b   1.000
_cell.length_c   1.000
_cell.angle_alpha   90.00
_cell.angle_beta   90.00
_cell.angle_gamma   90.00
#
_symmetry.space_group_name_H-M   'P 1'
#
loop_
_entity.id
_entity.type
_entity.pdbx_description
1 polymer ?
#
loop_
_entity_poly.entity_id
_entity_poly.type
_entity_poly.pdbx_seq_one_letter_code
_entity_poly.pdbx_strand_id
1 'polypeptide(L)'
;MMNLGSKVKLVSFNGDSLSPQDCDPAENYWRLIGAYGTIEELENSRGRVLVRFERNLSEMGLHCHNPSPNSLYILPSDLEVRS
;
A
#
# COMPACT_ATOMS: atom_id res chain seq x y z
N MET A 1 -12.27 11.81 -3.72
CA MET A 1 -12.94 10.50 -3.90
C MET A 1 -11.92 9.56 -4.52
N MET A 2 -11.77 8.34 -3.99
CA MET A 2 -10.83 7.35 -4.51
C MET A 2 -11.44 6.63 -5.70
N ASN A 3 -10.80 6.74 -6.86
CA ASN A 3 -11.21 6.11 -8.10
C ASN A 3 -10.02 5.36 -8.72
N LEU A 4 -10.28 4.55 -9.75
CA LEU A 4 -9.23 3.99 -10.58
C LEU A 4 -8.34 5.10 -11.14
N GLY A 5 -7.02 4.91 -11.07
CA GLY A 5 -6.03 5.89 -11.51
C GLY A 5 -5.76 7.03 -10.52
N SER A 6 -6.49 7.13 -9.41
CA SER A 6 -6.20 8.13 -8.39
C SER A 6 -4.79 7.95 -7.82
N LYS A 7 -4.06 9.06 -7.72
CA LYS A 7 -2.79 9.12 -7.00
C LYS A 7 -3.06 9.24 -5.50
N VAL A 8 -2.40 8.40 -4.72
CA VAL A 8 -2.59 8.31 -3.29
C VAL A 8 -1.25 8.27 -2.57
N LYS A 9 -1.25 8.68 -1.30
CA LYS A 9 -0.14 8.54 -0.37
C LYS A 9 -0.55 7.57 0.74
N LEU A 10 0.34 6.62 1.09
CA LEU A 10 0.14 5.77 2.25
C LEU A 10 0.44 6.55 3.53
N VAL A 11 -0.53 6.64 4.45
CA VAL A 11 -0.39 7.37 5.72
C VAL A 11 -0.31 6.46 6.94
N SER A 12 -0.86 5.26 6.84
CA SER A 12 -0.78 4.17 7.82
C SER A 12 -0.80 2.83 7.09
N PHE A 13 -0.61 1.71 7.78
CA PHE A 13 -0.83 0.39 7.22
C PHE A 13 -1.55 -0.49 8.24
N ASN A 14 -2.68 -1.06 7.82
CA ASN A 14 -3.61 -1.78 8.71
C ASN A 14 -4.07 -0.95 9.91
N GLY A 15 -4.22 0.37 9.73
CA GLY A 15 -4.65 1.30 10.78
C GLY A 15 -3.55 1.84 11.70
N ASP A 16 -2.32 1.34 11.60
CA ASP A 16 -1.20 1.75 12.46
C ASP A 16 -0.11 2.49 11.68
N SER A 17 0.59 3.41 12.36
CA SER A 17 1.71 4.16 11.80
C SER A 17 3.07 3.50 12.00
N LEU A 18 3.13 2.43 12.80
CA LEU A 18 4.35 1.70 13.14
C LEU A 18 4.10 0.20 13.02
N SER A 19 5.11 -0.53 12.55
CA SER A 19 5.07 -1.99 12.53
C SER A 19 5.16 -2.58 13.93
N PRO A 20 4.57 -3.76 14.17
CA PRO A 20 4.85 -4.56 15.37
C PRO A 20 6.35 -4.85 15.51
N GLN A 21 6.80 -5.08 16.75
CA GLN A 21 8.23 -5.25 17.06
C GLN A 21 8.85 -6.48 16.39
N ASP A 22 8.07 -7.56 16.24
CA ASP A 22 8.50 -8.84 15.65
C ASP A 22 8.02 -9.02 14.19
N CYS A 23 7.79 -7.91 13.48
CA CYS A 23 7.38 -7.96 12.08
C CYS A 23 8.51 -8.52 11.20
N ASP A 24 8.19 -9.51 10.37
CA ASP A 24 9.10 -10.01 9.34
C ASP A 24 9.57 -8.86 8.45
N PRO A 25 10.89 -8.60 8.32
CA PRO A 25 11.42 -7.54 7.47
C PRO A 25 10.91 -7.55 6.03
N ALA A 26 10.62 -8.73 5.46
CA ALA A 26 10.12 -8.89 4.10
C ALA A 26 8.62 -8.56 3.96
N GLU A 27 7.88 -8.57 5.07
CA GLU A 27 6.45 -8.24 5.14
C GLU A 27 6.21 -6.88 5.85
N ASN A 28 7.29 -6.14 6.15
CA ASN A 28 7.21 -4.87 6.87
C ASN A 28 6.81 -3.70 5.95
N TYR A 29 5.54 -3.73 5.52
CA TYR A 29 4.95 -2.75 4.62
C TYR A 29 4.76 -1.35 5.25
N TRP A 30 4.85 -1.20 6.58
CA TRP A 30 4.89 0.10 7.24
C TRP A 30 6.06 0.96 6.75
N ARG A 31 7.13 0.34 6.22
CA ARG A 31 8.26 1.05 5.59
C ARG A 31 7.85 1.85 4.33
N LEU A 32 6.67 1.58 3.77
CA LEU A 32 6.10 2.33 2.65
C LEU A 32 5.29 3.55 3.10
N ILE A 33 5.09 3.79 4.40
CA ILE A 33 4.37 4.97 4.87
C ILE A 33 5.09 6.23 4.37
N GLY A 34 4.32 7.14 3.79
CA GLY A 34 4.80 8.32 3.08
C GLY A 34 5.06 8.11 1.58
N ALA A 35 5.08 6.87 1.09
CA ALA A 35 5.23 6.57 -0.33
C ALA A 35 3.94 6.86 -1.10
N TYR A 36 4.13 7.21 -2.38
CA TYR A 36 3.04 7.43 -3.31
C TYR A 36 2.77 6.20 -4.15
N GLY A 37 1.51 6.07 -4.56
CA GLY A 37 1.05 5.01 -5.45
C GLY A 37 -0.17 5.43 -6.27
N THR A 38 -0.62 4.50 -7.10
CA THR A 38 -1.79 4.67 -7.97
C THR A 38 -2.76 3.53 -7.70
N ILE A 39 -4.05 3.85 -7.57
CA ILE A 39 -5.10 2.82 -7.44
C ILE A 39 -5.27 2.11 -8.80
N GLU A 40 -5.02 0.80 -8.83
CA GLU A 40 -5.16 -0.05 -10.01
C GLU A 40 -6.43 -0.89 -9.99
N GLU A 41 -6.94 -1.21 -8.80
CA GLU A 41 -8.22 -1.90 -8.61
C GLU A 41 -9.00 -1.27 -7.47
N LEU A 42 -10.32 -1.17 -7.64
CA LEU A 42 -11.23 -0.72 -6.59
C LEU A 42 -11.38 -1.78 -5.50
N GLU A 43 -12.22 -1.47 -4.52
CA GLU A 43 -12.39 -2.25 -3.30
C GLU A 43 -12.78 -3.71 -3.59
N ASN A 44 -11.99 -4.64 -3.07
CA ASN A 44 -12.26 -6.07 -3.12
C ASN A 44 -13.20 -6.52 -1.99
N SER A 45 -13.51 -7.82 -1.92
CA SER A 45 -14.40 -8.40 -0.89
C SER A 45 -13.89 -8.23 0.57
N ARG A 46 -12.64 -7.81 0.77
CA ARG A 46 -12.03 -7.55 2.08
C ARG A 46 -11.97 -6.06 2.42
N GLY A 47 -12.60 -5.20 1.62
CA GLY A 47 -12.61 -3.76 1.87
C GLY A 47 -11.29 -3.07 1.53
N ARG A 48 -10.53 -3.59 0.55
CA ARG A 48 -9.19 -3.09 0.20
C ARG A 48 -9.08 -2.76 -1.28
N VAL A 49 -8.40 -1.66 -1.58
CA VAL A 49 -8.03 -1.27 -2.95
C VAL A 49 -6.64 -1.79 -3.28
N LEU A 50 -6.38 -2.11 -4.56
CA LEU A 50 -5.03 -2.44 -5.00
C LEU A 50 -4.28 -1.16 -5.37
N VAL A 51 -3.17 -0.90 -4.68
CA VAL A 51 -2.32 0.28 -4.94
C VAL A 51 -0.98 -0.20 -5.47
N ARG A 52 -0.60 0.24 -6.67
CA ARG A 52 0.77 0.10 -7.16
C ARG A 52 1.62 1.28 -6.73
N PHE A 53 2.63 1.01 -5.93
CA PHE A 53 3.57 1.99 -5.42
C PHE A 53 4.60 2.40 -6.47
N GLU A 54 5.06 3.65 -6.38
CA GLU A 54 6.17 4.18 -7.19
C GLU A 54 7.53 3.67 -6.69
N ARG A 55 7.59 3.22 -5.42
CA ARG A 55 8.76 2.54 -4.85
C ARG A 55 8.88 1.13 -5.40
N ASN A 56 10.12 0.69 -5.61
CA ASN A 56 10.41 -0.70 -5.94
C ASN A 56 10.46 -1.53 -4.65
N LEU A 57 9.46 -2.39 -4.45
CA LEU A 57 9.33 -3.21 -3.24
C LEU A 57 10.47 -4.23 -3.14
N SER A 58 10.88 -4.83 -4.26
CA SER A 58 11.94 -5.83 -4.25
C SER A 58 13.30 -5.25 -3.89
N GLU A 59 13.62 -4.04 -4.36
CA GLU A 59 14.83 -3.29 -3.94
C GLU A 59 14.82 -2.93 -2.46
N MET A 60 13.63 -2.77 -1.86
CA MET A 60 13.46 -2.56 -0.43
C MET A 60 13.54 -3.85 0.39
N GLY A 61 13.65 -5.01 -0.27
CA GLY A 61 13.58 -6.34 0.34
C GLY A 61 12.16 -6.76 0.75
N LEU A 62 11.12 -6.08 0.25
CA LEU A 62 9.73 -6.38 0.55
C LEU A 62 9.14 -7.36 -0.45
N HIS A 63 8.37 -8.33 0.03
CA HIS A 63 7.62 -9.25 -0.83
C HIS A 63 6.43 -8.56 -1.49
N CYS A 64 6.11 -9.01 -2.70
CA CYS A 64 4.90 -8.62 -3.41
C CYS A 64 4.20 -9.90 -3.87
N HIS A 65 3.22 -10.36 -3.09
CA HIS A 65 2.44 -11.57 -3.39
C HIS A 65 1.29 -11.30 -4.39
N ASN A 66 1.15 -10.06 -4.86
CA ASN A 66 0.06 -9.64 -5.72
C ASN A 66 0.41 -9.78 -7.21
N PRO A 67 -0.59 -9.91 -8.11
CA PRO A 67 -0.36 -10.10 -9.54
C PRO A 67 0.43 -8.97 -10.21
N SER A 68 0.22 -7.73 -9.76
CA SER A 68 0.93 -6.54 -10.26
C SER A 68 2.19 -6.29 -9.42
N PRO A 69 3.37 -6.08 -10.03
CA PRO A 69 4.58 -5.77 -9.28
C PRO A 69 4.42 -4.45 -8.52
N ASN A 70 5.08 -4.35 -7.37
CA ASN A 70 5.03 -3.19 -6.49
C ASN A 70 3.61 -2.83 -6.01
N SER A 71 2.67 -3.79 -6.03
CA SER A 71 1.29 -3.55 -5.62
C SER A 71 0.95 -4.22 -4.30
N LEU A 72 0.12 -3.56 -3.48
CA LEU A 72 -0.39 -4.09 -2.22
C LEU A 72 -1.88 -3.76 -2.07
N TYR A 73 -2.60 -4.63 -1.37
CA TYR A 73 -3.99 -4.37 -0.97
C TYR A 73 -4.03 -3.53 0.31
N ILE A 74 -4.48 -2.29 0.17
CA ILE A 74 -4.47 -1.27 1.21
C ILE A 74 -5.90 -0.93 1.62
N LEU A 75 -6.12 -0.66 2.92
CA LEU A 75 -7.41 -0.11 3.38
C LEU A 75 -7.57 1.31 2.84
N PRO A 76 -8.74 1.71 2.32
CA PRO A 76 -8.97 3.09 1.91
C PRO A 76 -8.66 4.12 3.02
N SER A 77 -8.90 3.77 4.29
CA SER A 77 -8.60 4.65 5.43
C SER A 77 -7.10 4.89 5.67
N ASP A 78 -6.24 4.04 5.12
CA ASP A 78 -4.78 4.15 5.21
C ASP A 78 -4.19 5.05 4.10
N LEU A 79 -5.05 5.63 3.25
CA LEU A 79 -4.66 6.39 2.06
C LEU A 79 -5.17 7.82 2.10
N GLU A 80 -4.33 8.75 1.65
CA GLU A 80 -4.70 10.13 1.37
C GLU A 80 -4.72 10.36 -0.14
N VAL A 81 -5.85 10.85 -0.68
CA VAL A 81 -5.97 11.18 -2.11
C VAL A 81 -5.21 12.47 -2.39
N ARG A 82 -4.28 12.41 -3.33
CA ARG A 82 -3.61 13.59 -3.84
C ARG A 82 -4.53 14.29 -4.84
N SER A 83 -4.84 15.55 -4.57
CA SER A 83 -5.58 16.45 -5.48
C SER A 83 -4.66 16.99 -6.57
#